data_AF-A0A954SZE1-F1
#
_entry.id   AF-A0A954SZE1-F1
#
_cell.length_a   1.000
_cell.length_b   1.000
_cell.length_c   1.000
_cell.angle_alpha   90.00
_cell.angle_beta   90.00
_cell.angle_gamma   90.00
#
_symmetry.space_group_name_H-M   'P 1'
#
loop_
_entity.id
_entity.type
_entity.pdbx_description
1 polymer ?
#
loop_
_entity_poly.entity_id
_entity_poly.type
_entity_poly.pdbx_seq_one_letter_code
_entity_poly.pdbx_strand_id
1 'polypeptide(L)'
;MKSSLKLGQIAGIGVFVHWSFFLLLAWIIYMGIAAGETAAVVIGGVGFILALFGCIVLHELGHALMARRFHVQTRDITLLPIGGVARLERIPRDPTQELLIAVAGPAVNVVIAIVLAAVIVLFGHVDQLGTTRLLTGQFLARLMWVNLGLVLFNLIPAFPMDGGRVLRALLARRLT
;
A
#
# COMPACT_ATOMS: atom_id res chain seq x y z
N MET A 1 3.76 -8.06 -20.59
CA MET A 1 3.59 -6.62 -20.27
C MET A 1 2.66 -5.88 -21.25
N LYS A 2 1.81 -6.56 -22.05
CA LYS A 2 0.94 -5.90 -23.06
C LYS A 2 -0.39 -5.35 -22.49
N SER A 3 -0.57 -5.35 -21.18
CA SER A 3 -1.89 -5.17 -20.53
C SER A 3 -1.85 -4.27 -19.29
N SER A 4 -0.79 -3.46 -19.16
CA SER A 4 -0.64 -2.50 -18.06
C SER A 4 -0.61 -1.06 -18.59
N LEU A 5 -1.39 -0.18 -17.99
CA LEU A 5 -1.42 1.25 -18.28
C LEU A 5 -0.42 1.97 -17.38
N LYS A 6 0.41 2.85 -17.95
CA LYS A 6 1.32 3.70 -17.16
C LYS A 6 0.51 4.83 -16.53
N LEU A 7 0.45 4.87 -15.20
CA LEU A 7 -0.17 5.99 -14.46
C LEU A 7 0.77 7.19 -14.38
N GLY A 8 2.06 6.95 -14.19
CA GLY A 8 3.03 8.02 -13.96
C GLY A 8 4.42 7.51 -13.58
N GLN A 9 5.24 8.40 -13.06
CA GLN A 9 6.58 8.09 -12.58
C GLN A 9 6.85 8.82 -11.27
N ILE A 10 7.23 8.09 -10.23
CA ILE A 10 7.52 8.63 -8.89
C ILE A 10 8.97 8.29 -8.55
N ALA A 11 9.79 9.28 -8.21
CA ALA A 11 11.21 9.11 -7.88
C ALA A 11 12.04 8.34 -8.93
N GLY A 12 11.63 8.38 -10.20
CA GLY A 12 12.25 7.64 -11.30
C GLY A 12 11.64 6.26 -11.57
N ILE A 13 10.72 5.78 -10.73
CA ILE A 13 10.09 4.46 -10.82
C ILE A 13 8.75 4.58 -11.54
N GLY A 14 8.54 3.81 -12.60
CA GLY A 14 7.27 3.81 -13.33
C GLY A 14 6.17 3.14 -12.51
N VAL A 15 5.04 3.80 -12.34
CA VAL A 15 3.84 3.24 -11.70
C VAL A 15 2.86 2.82 -12.80
N PHE A 16 2.46 1.56 -12.78
CA PHE A 16 1.57 0.94 -13.76
C PHE A 16 0.35 0.33 -13.09
N VAL A 17 -0.78 0.32 -13.78
CA VAL A 17 -1.99 -0.39 -13.37
C VAL A 17 -2.29 -1.48 -14.38
N HIS A 18 -2.41 -2.71 -13.91
CA HIS A 18 -2.86 -3.80 -14.77
C HIS A 18 -4.36 -3.69 -15.04
N TRP A 19 -4.81 -4.05 -16.25
CA TRP A 19 -6.23 -3.93 -16.64
C TRP A 19 -7.20 -4.63 -15.66
N SER A 20 -6.76 -5.73 -15.02
CA SER A 20 -7.59 -6.46 -14.05
C SER A 20 -7.96 -5.62 -12.83
N PHE A 21 -7.23 -4.55 -12.53
CA PHE A 21 -7.59 -3.58 -11.49
C PHE A 21 -8.95 -2.93 -11.76
N PHE A 22 -9.26 -2.64 -13.03
CA PHE A 22 -10.56 -2.08 -13.39
C PHE A 22 -11.71 -3.06 -13.20
N LEU A 23 -11.46 -4.38 -13.27
CA LEU A 23 -12.46 -5.38 -12.90
C LEU A 23 -12.80 -5.32 -11.42
N LEU A 24 -11.82 -5.09 -10.54
CA LEU A 24 -12.06 -4.89 -9.11
C LEU A 24 -12.96 -3.67 -8.88
N LEU A 25 -12.65 -2.55 -9.53
CA LEU A 25 -13.48 -1.33 -9.42
C LEU A 25 -14.90 -1.55 -9.95
N ALA A 26 -15.03 -2.19 -11.13
CA ALA A 26 -16.32 -2.51 -11.72
C ALA A 26 -17.15 -3.44 -10.82
N TRP A 27 -16.51 -4.44 -10.20
CA TRP A 27 -17.14 -5.34 -9.25
C TRP A 27 -17.68 -4.62 -8.02
N ILE A 28 -16.90 -3.71 -7.43
CA ILE A 28 -17.33 -2.92 -6.27
C ILE A 28 -18.54 -2.04 -6.65
N ILE A 29 -18.49 -1.40 -7.81
CA ILE A 29 -19.60 -0.58 -8.31
C ILE A 29 -20.85 -1.43 -8.51
N TYR A 30 -20.71 -2.58 -9.19
CA TYR A 30 -21.82 -3.50 -9.43
C TYR A 30 -22.43 -3.99 -8.11
N MET A 31 -21.61 -4.41 -7.15
CA MET A 31 -22.08 -4.87 -5.85
C MET A 31 -22.82 -3.79 -5.06
N GLY A 32 -22.32 -2.55 -5.09
CA GLY A 32 -23.00 -1.43 -4.47
C GLY A 32 -24.37 -1.16 -5.09
N ILE A 33 -24.46 -1.15 -6.42
CA ILE A 33 -25.73 -0.97 -7.13
C ILE A 33 -26.69 -2.15 -6.87
N ALA A 34 -26.20 -3.39 -6.93
CA ALA A 34 -26.99 -4.59 -6.70
C ALA A 34 -27.53 -4.68 -5.26
N ALA A 35 -26.80 -4.13 -4.28
CA ALA A 35 -27.24 -4.00 -2.90
C ALA A 35 -28.23 -2.85 -2.68
N GLY A 36 -28.53 -2.04 -3.70
CA GLY A 36 -29.42 -0.88 -3.59
C GLY A 36 -28.79 0.31 -2.85
N GLU A 37 -27.46 0.37 -2.78
CA GLU A 37 -26.74 1.46 -2.11
C GLU A 37 -26.89 2.79 -2.85
N THR A 38 -26.80 3.89 -2.10
CA THR A 38 -26.82 5.24 -2.71
C THR A 38 -25.53 5.50 -3.50
N ALA A 39 -25.61 6.35 -4.53
CA ALA A 39 -24.43 6.73 -5.33
C ALA A 39 -23.27 7.27 -4.47
N ALA A 40 -23.57 8.00 -3.39
CA ALA A 40 -22.57 8.52 -2.48
C ALA A 40 -21.77 7.42 -1.76
N VAL A 41 -22.44 6.32 -1.37
CA VAL A 41 -21.79 5.17 -0.73
C VAL A 41 -20.90 4.43 -1.72
N VAL A 42 -21.39 4.22 -2.94
CA VAL A 42 -20.61 3.56 -4.02
C VAL A 42 -19.37 4.37 -4.36
N ILE A 43 -19.49 5.68 -4.55
CA ILE A 43 -18.37 6.58 -4.82
C ILE A 43 -17.39 6.58 -3.64
N GLY A 44 -17.88 6.61 -2.40
CA GLY A 44 -17.04 6.50 -1.21
C GLY A 44 -16.25 5.19 -1.15
N GLY A 45 -16.86 4.06 -1.52
CA GLY A 45 -16.20 2.77 -1.59
C GLY A 45 -15.10 2.71 -2.66
N VAL A 46 -15.36 3.26 -3.85
CA VAL A 46 -14.34 3.40 -4.91
C VAL A 46 -13.20 4.29 -4.43
N GLY A 47 -13.51 5.45 -3.84
CA GLY A 47 -12.52 6.36 -3.27
C GLY A 47 -11.66 5.69 -2.19
N PHE A 48 -12.27 4.86 -1.33
CA PHE A 48 -11.56 4.11 -0.30
C PHE A 48 -10.56 3.12 -0.89
N ILE A 49 -10.96 2.36 -1.92
CA ILE A 49 -10.08 1.39 -2.58
C ILE A 49 -8.93 2.11 -3.30
N LEU A 50 -9.20 3.25 -3.95
CA LEU A 50 -8.13 4.06 -4.55
C LEU A 50 -7.16 4.58 -3.49
N ALA A 51 -7.65 5.04 -2.33
CA ALA A 51 -6.80 5.49 -1.24
C ALA A 51 -5.96 4.34 -0.65
N LEU A 52 -6.55 3.16 -0.46
CA LEU A 52 -5.88 1.96 0.00
C LEU A 52 -4.75 1.57 -0.95
N PHE A 53 -5.01 1.55 -2.26
CA PHE A 53 -3.98 1.28 -3.26
C PHE A 53 -2.91 2.38 -3.31
N GLY A 54 -3.27 3.64 -3.03
CA GLY A 54 -2.31 4.71 -2.78
C GLY A 54 -1.35 4.36 -1.63
N CYS A 55 -1.86 3.86 -0.51
CA CYS A 55 -1.03 3.38 0.60
C CYS A 55 -0.12 2.22 0.18
N ILE A 56 -0.62 1.27 -0.61
CA ILE A 56 0.19 0.17 -1.16
C ILE A 56 1.30 0.72 -2.08
N VAL A 57 1.02 1.71 -2.94
CA VAL A 57 2.08 2.34 -3.75
C VAL A 57 3.15 2.97 -2.86
N LEU A 58 2.74 3.68 -1.81
CA LEU A 58 3.68 4.29 -0.86
C LEU A 58 4.52 3.23 -0.11
N HIS A 59 3.91 2.11 0.27
CA HIS A 59 4.59 0.95 0.84
C HIS A 59 5.69 0.40 -0.08
N GLU A 60 5.34 0.11 -1.33
CA GLU A 60 6.28 -0.37 -2.35
C GLU A 60 7.37 0.66 -2.66
N LEU A 61 7.00 1.95 -2.66
CA LEU A 61 7.95 3.03 -2.81
C LEU A 61 8.93 3.09 -1.63
N GLY A 62 8.49 2.77 -0.41
CA GLY A 62 9.36 2.61 0.76
C GLY A 62 10.47 1.59 0.53
N HIS A 63 10.13 0.40 0.04
CA HIS A 63 11.11 -0.60 -0.36
C HIS A 63 12.05 -0.09 -1.45
N ALA A 64 11.49 0.51 -2.50
CA ALA A 64 12.27 0.96 -3.65
C ALA A 64 13.25 2.09 -3.31
N LEU A 65 12.82 3.05 -2.49
CA LEU A 65 13.66 4.14 -2.02
C LEU A 65 14.78 3.64 -1.09
N MET A 66 14.50 2.66 -0.23
CA MET A 66 15.53 2.06 0.60
C MET A 66 16.51 1.23 -0.23
N ALA A 67 16.02 0.47 -1.22
CA ALA A 67 16.86 -0.29 -2.14
C ALA A 67 17.78 0.62 -2.95
N ARG A 68 17.30 1.81 -3.34
CA ARG A 68 18.09 2.81 -4.05
C ARG A 68 19.28 3.31 -3.24
N ARG A 69 19.18 3.37 -1.90
CA ARG A 69 20.32 3.71 -1.02
C ARG A 69 21.46 2.70 -1.10
N PHE A 70 21.15 1.47 -1.49
CA PHE A 70 22.13 0.39 -1.68
C PHE A 70 22.47 0.14 -3.16
N HIS A 71 22.21 1.12 -4.03
CA HIS A 71 22.45 1.00 -5.48
C HIS A 71 21.71 -0.19 -6.12
N VAL A 72 20.54 -0.54 -5.60
CA VAL A 72 19.63 -1.51 -6.21
C VAL A 72 18.50 -0.71 -6.87
N GLN A 73 18.38 -0.81 -8.19
CA GLN A 73 17.32 -0.12 -8.92
C GLN A 73 16.02 -0.93 -8.90
N THR A 74 14.90 -0.22 -8.81
CA THR A 74 13.56 -0.77 -8.97
C THR A 74 13.03 -0.31 -10.32
N ARG A 75 12.64 -1.24 -11.20
CA ARG A 75 12.25 -0.91 -12.57
C ARG A 75 10.86 -0.29 -12.62
N ASP A 76 9.90 -0.96 -12.00
CA ASP A 76 8.50 -0.56 -12.05
C ASP A 76 7.68 -1.15 -10.89
N ILE A 77 6.61 -0.44 -10.53
CA ILE A 77 5.58 -0.88 -9.60
C ILE A 77 4.31 -1.11 -10.41
N THR A 78 3.79 -2.34 -10.40
CA THR A 78 2.53 -2.68 -11.06
C THR A 78 1.44 -2.97 -10.03
N LEU A 79 0.32 -2.27 -10.13
CA LEU A 79 -0.87 -2.51 -9.32
C LEU A 79 -1.75 -3.60 -9.94
N LEU A 80 -2.05 -4.61 -9.13
CA LEU A 80 -2.93 -5.74 -9.41
C LEU A 80 -4.08 -5.74 -8.39
N PRO A 81 -5.21 -6.42 -8.67
CA PRO A 81 -6.31 -6.53 -7.71
C PRO A 81 -5.90 -7.10 -6.34
N ILE A 82 -4.87 -7.93 -6.31
CA ILE A 82 -4.34 -8.59 -5.12
C ILE A 82 -3.33 -7.72 -4.33
N GLY A 83 -2.87 -6.60 -4.88
CA GLY A 83 -1.86 -5.74 -4.26
C GLY A 83 -0.91 -5.07 -5.26
N GLY A 84 0.18 -4.50 -4.76
CA GLY A 84 1.26 -3.94 -5.55
C GLY A 84 2.37 -4.96 -5.73
N VAL A 85 2.96 -5.01 -6.92
CA VAL A 85 4.17 -5.81 -7.17
C VAL A 85 5.26 -4.87 -7.68
N ALA A 86 6.29 -4.66 -6.86
CA ALA A 86 7.50 -3.96 -7.26
C ALA A 86 8.51 -4.94 -7.88
N ARG A 87 8.94 -4.66 -9.11
CA ARG A 87 10.03 -5.41 -9.76
C ARG A 87 11.38 -4.78 -9.41
N LEU A 88 12.07 -5.39 -8.46
CA LEU A 88 13.48 -5.09 -8.19
C LEU A 88 14.38 -5.72 -9.26
N GLU A 89 15.44 -5.01 -9.66
CA GLU A 89 16.39 -5.51 -10.65
C GLU A 89 17.27 -6.64 -10.11
N ARG A 90 17.51 -6.65 -8.79
CA ARG A 90 18.24 -7.72 -8.08
C ARG A 90 17.82 -7.77 -6.62
N ILE A 91 17.91 -8.96 -6.02
CA ILE A 91 17.84 -9.13 -4.57
C ILE A 91 19.23 -8.79 -3.99
N PRO A 92 19.33 -7.91 -2.96
CA PRO A 92 20.59 -7.62 -2.30
C PRO A 92 21.24 -8.90 -1.73
N ARG A 93 22.57 -9.00 -1.83
CA ARG A 93 23.33 -10.15 -1.30
C ARG A 93 23.70 -10.00 0.17
N ASP A 94 23.79 -8.78 0.66
CA ASP A 94 24.07 -8.49 2.07
C ASP A 94 22.77 -8.64 2.88
N PRO A 95 22.74 -9.55 3.86
CA PRO A 95 21.58 -9.75 4.71
C PRO A 95 21.12 -8.47 5.42
N THR A 96 22.03 -7.58 5.79
CA THR A 96 21.67 -6.32 6.47
C THR A 96 20.92 -5.38 5.53
N GLN A 97 21.33 -5.31 4.26
CA GLN A 97 20.64 -4.51 3.25
C GLN A 97 19.25 -5.08 2.98
N GLU A 98 19.14 -6.40 2.87
CA GLU A 98 17.84 -7.06 2.69
C GLU A 98 16.89 -6.77 3.85
N LEU A 99 17.37 -6.88 5.09
CA LEU A 99 16.60 -6.58 6.30
C LEU A 99 16.07 -5.14 6.26
N LEU A 100 16.95 -4.17 6.00
CA LEU A 100 16.59 -2.76 5.97
C LEU A 100 15.58 -2.43 4.87
N ILE A 101 15.73 -3.04 3.69
CA ILE A 101 14.76 -2.89 2.60
C ILE A 101 13.42 -3.52 2.99
N ALA A 102 13.42 -4.73 3.57
CA ALA A 102 12.20 -5.44 3.94
C ALA A 102 11.39 -4.70 5.02
N VAL A 103 12.06 -4.01 5.96
CA VAL A 103 11.36 -3.21 6.98
C VAL A 103 10.86 -1.86 6.45
N ALA A 104 11.45 -1.34 5.37
CA ALA A 104 11.13 -0.01 4.85
C ALA A 104 9.65 0.14 4.40
N GLY A 105 9.07 -0.87 3.74
CA GLY A 105 7.66 -0.84 3.35
C GLY A 105 6.71 -0.80 4.56
N PRO A 106 6.79 -1.77 5.50
CA PRO A 106 6.02 -1.73 6.74
C PRO A 106 6.20 -0.43 7.53
N ALA A 107 7.42 0.13 7.58
CA ALA A 107 7.67 1.42 8.22
C ALA A 107 6.88 2.58 7.59
N VAL A 108 6.73 2.61 6.26
CA VAL A 108 5.88 3.59 5.58
C VAL A 108 4.42 3.47 6.02
N ASN A 109 3.88 2.26 6.14
CA ASN A 109 2.50 2.06 6.60
C ASN A 109 2.30 2.50 8.06
N VAL A 110 3.31 2.29 8.93
CA VAL A 110 3.28 2.82 10.30
C VAL A 110 3.24 4.34 10.30
N VAL A 111 4.08 5.00 9.49
CA VAL A 111 4.08 6.47 9.36
C VAL A 111 2.72 6.96 8.85
N ILE A 112 2.14 6.30 7.84
CA ILE A 112 0.81 6.63 7.33
C ILE A 112 -0.23 6.51 8.45
N ALA A 113 -0.21 5.43 9.24
CA ALA A 113 -1.14 5.24 10.35
C ALA A 113 -1.00 6.32 11.42
N ILE A 114 0.23 6.73 11.77
CA ILE A 114 0.49 7.82 12.73
C ILE A 114 -0.04 9.16 12.21
N VAL A 115 0.22 9.48 10.94
CA VAL A 115 -0.28 10.71 10.31
C VAL A 115 -1.80 10.72 10.29
N LEU A 116 -2.44 9.61 9.92
CA LEU A 116 -3.89 9.47 9.94
C LEU A 116 -4.46 9.64 11.36
N ALA A 117 -3.83 9.03 12.37
CA ALA A 117 -4.22 9.18 13.76
C ALA A 117 -4.13 10.65 14.23
N ALA A 118 -3.04 11.34 13.89
CA ALA A 118 -2.86 12.75 14.21
C ALA A 118 -3.94 13.62 13.54
N VAL A 119 -4.23 13.39 12.26
CA VAL A 119 -5.30 14.09 11.54
C VAL A 119 -6.67 13.84 12.18
N ILE A 120 -6.97 12.60 12.58
CA ILE A 120 -8.23 12.27 13.27
C ILE A 120 -8.33 12.98 14.62
N VAL A 121 -7.26 13.03 15.41
CA VAL A 121 -7.30 13.71 16.72
C VAL A 121 -7.48 15.22 16.55
N LEU A 122 -6.78 15.83 15.59
CA LEU A 122 -6.81 17.28 15.37
C LEU A 122 -8.09 17.77 14.68
N PHE A 123 -8.65 16.99 13.76
CA PHE A 123 -9.77 17.42 12.90
C PHE A 123 -11.03 16.56 13.02
N GLY A 124 -10.98 15.43 13.74
CA GLY A 124 -12.11 14.49 13.83
C GLY A 124 -13.33 15.01 14.58
N HIS A 125 -13.21 16.13 15.29
CA HIS A 125 -14.34 16.80 15.94
C HIS A 125 -15.10 17.77 15.01
N VAL A 126 -14.56 18.08 13.82
CA VAL A 126 -15.15 19.07 12.90
C VAL A 126 -16.37 18.53 12.13
N ASP A 127 -16.65 17.24 12.27
CA ASP A 127 -17.64 16.50 11.47
C ASP A 127 -19.06 16.48 12.06
N GLN A 128 -19.29 17.15 13.20
CA GLN A 128 -20.64 17.27 13.78
C GLN A 128 -21.59 18.14 12.93
N LEU A 129 -21.09 18.84 11.91
CA LEU A 129 -21.85 19.79 11.06
C LEU A 129 -22.20 19.25 9.65
N GLY A 130 -22.12 17.94 9.43
CA GLY A 130 -23.06 17.22 8.56
C GLY A 130 -22.99 17.43 7.04
N THR A 131 -21.93 18.02 6.46
CA THR A 131 -21.94 18.38 5.02
C THR A 131 -20.90 17.68 4.13
N THR A 132 -19.95 16.91 4.66
CA THR A 132 -18.96 16.20 3.82
C THR A 132 -18.68 14.77 4.30
N ARG A 133 -19.64 13.86 4.05
CA ARG A 133 -19.55 12.43 4.43
C ARG A 133 -18.36 11.67 3.82
N LEU A 134 -17.74 12.17 2.75
CA LEU A 134 -16.64 11.51 2.04
C LEU A 134 -15.29 11.57 2.76
N LEU A 135 -15.09 12.55 3.65
CA LEU A 135 -13.89 12.70 4.49
C LEU A 135 -14.25 12.52 5.97
N THR A 136 -15.21 11.64 6.25
CA THR A 136 -15.62 11.41 7.63
C THR A 136 -14.47 10.84 8.45
N GLY A 137 -14.43 11.14 9.75
CA GLY A 137 -13.47 10.52 10.68
C GLY A 137 -13.48 8.98 10.58
N GLN A 138 -14.61 8.39 10.19
CA GLN A 138 -14.74 6.96 9.91
C GLN A 138 -13.93 6.48 8.69
N PHE A 139 -13.86 7.25 7.60
CA PHE A 139 -13.05 6.90 6.42
C PHE A 139 -11.56 6.84 6.79
N LEU A 140 -11.06 7.89 7.44
CA LEU A 140 -9.67 8.00 7.87
C LEU A 140 -9.33 6.90 8.90
N ALA A 141 -10.23 6.64 9.86
CA ALA A 141 -10.04 5.58 10.84
C ALA A 141 -9.98 4.19 10.19
N ARG A 142 -10.87 3.90 9.23
CA ARG A 142 -10.83 2.65 8.46
C ARG A 142 -9.51 2.50 7.70
N LEU A 143 -9.05 3.57 7.04
CA LEU A 143 -7.80 3.56 6.29
C LEU A 143 -6.59 3.35 7.21
N MET A 144 -6.60 3.96 8.40
CA MET A 144 -5.59 3.75 9.43
C MET A 144 -5.55 2.29 9.89
N TRP A 145 -6.70 1.70 10.23
CA TRP A 145 -6.78 0.30 10.64
C TRP A 145 -6.32 -0.66 9.54
N VAL A 146 -6.66 -0.39 8.28
CA VAL A 146 -6.14 -1.16 7.15
C VAL A 146 -4.62 -1.06 7.05
N ASN A 147 -4.04 0.14 7.20
CA ASN A 147 -2.58 0.30 7.18
C ASN A 147 -1.90 -0.47 8.33
N LEU A 148 -2.47 -0.45 9.53
CA LEU A 148 -2.00 -1.28 10.65
C LEU A 148 -2.13 -2.78 10.33
N GLY A 149 -3.26 -3.19 9.74
CA GLY A 149 -3.46 -4.56 9.25
C GLY A 149 -2.41 -4.96 8.20
N LEU A 150 -2.07 -4.07 7.27
CA LEU A 150 -1.02 -4.30 6.27
C LEU A 150 0.36 -4.45 6.92
N VAL A 151 0.66 -3.70 7.99
CA VAL A 151 1.90 -3.87 8.77
C VAL A 151 1.93 -5.25 9.41
N LEU A 152 0.87 -5.61 10.14
CA LEU A 152 0.78 -6.89 10.83
C LEU A 152 0.90 -8.06 9.86
N PHE A 153 0.15 -8.01 8.75
CA PHE A 153 0.22 -9.01 7.71
C PHE A 153 1.63 -9.08 7.13
N ASN A 154 2.18 -7.98 6.62
CA ASN A 154 3.51 -8.01 5.98
C ASN A 154 4.65 -8.37 6.93
N LEU A 155 4.51 -8.26 8.26
CA LEU A 155 5.53 -8.70 9.21
C LEU A 155 5.40 -10.17 9.65
N ILE A 156 4.40 -10.92 9.16
CA ILE A 156 4.31 -12.36 9.38
C ILE A 156 5.57 -13.03 8.77
N PRO A 157 6.26 -13.92 9.51
CA PRO A 157 7.51 -14.54 9.08
C PRO A 157 7.28 -15.68 8.07
N ALA A 158 6.62 -15.38 6.94
CA ALA A 158 6.34 -16.33 5.87
C ALA A 158 6.54 -15.67 4.50
N PHE A 159 7.01 -16.42 3.51
CA PHE A 159 6.97 -15.96 2.12
C PHE A 159 5.53 -16.02 1.59
N PRO A 160 5.10 -15.08 0.73
CA PRO A 160 5.87 -14.04 0.04
C PRO A 160 6.02 -12.69 0.78
N MET A 161 5.70 -12.65 2.07
CA MET A 161 5.59 -11.42 2.86
C MET A 161 6.96 -10.85 3.26
N ASP A 162 7.02 -9.56 3.60
CA ASP A 162 8.28 -8.93 4.01
C ASP A 162 8.88 -9.53 5.28
N GLY A 163 8.06 -10.00 6.22
CA GLY A 163 8.48 -10.68 7.43
C GLY A 163 9.25 -11.96 7.14
N GLY A 164 8.92 -12.66 6.04
CA GLY A 164 9.71 -13.78 5.54
C GLY A 164 11.12 -13.36 5.09
N ARG A 165 11.24 -12.19 4.44
CA ARG A 165 12.54 -11.60 4.06
C ARG A 165 13.33 -11.10 5.26
N VAL A 166 12.65 -10.50 6.23
CA VAL A 166 13.23 -10.12 7.53
C VAL A 166 13.80 -11.35 8.25
N LEU A 167 13.01 -12.42 8.38
CA LEU A 167 13.46 -13.66 9.01
C LEU A 167 14.64 -14.28 8.26
N ARG A 168 14.55 -14.38 6.93
CA ARG A 168 15.65 -14.89 6.08
C ARG A 168 16.93 -14.10 6.30
N ALA A 169 16.86 -12.77 6.30
CA ALA A 169 18.01 -11.90 6.53
C ALA A 169 18.61 -12.09 7.93
N LEU A 170 17.77 -12.20 8.97
CA LEU A 170 18.23 -12.46 10.34
C LEU A 170 18.92 -13.83 10.48
N LEU A 171 18.38 -14.86 9.84
CA LEU A 171 18.99 -16.20 9.83
C LEU A 171 20.31 -16.21 9.05
N ALA A 172 20.37 -15.54 7.90
CA ALA A 172 21.59 -15.44 7.11
C ALA A 172 22.74 -14.78 7.90
N ARG A 173 22.45 -13.71 8.67
CA ARG A 173 23.43 -13.06 9.56
C ARG A 173 23.97 -13.96 10.68
N ARG A 174 23.23 -15.00 11.07
CA ARG A 174 23.65 -15.94 12.13
C ARG A 174 24.50 -17.09 11.58
N LEU A 175 24.38 -17.39 10.29
CA LEU A 175 25.02 -18.52 9.61
C LEU A 175 26.28 -18.11 8.81
N THR A 176 26.59 -16.82 8.73
CA THR A 176 27.83 -16.27 8.18
C THR A 176 28.69 -15.70 9.30
#